data_AF-A0A3B0NXQ6-F1
#
_entry.id   AF-A0A3B0NXQ6-F1
#
_cell.length_a   1.000
_cell.length_b   1.000
_cell.length_c   1.000
_cell.angle_alpha   90.00
_cell.angle_beta   90.00
_cell.angle_gamma   90.00
#
_symmetry.space_group_name_H-M   'P 1'
#
loop_
_entity.id
_entity.type
_entity.pdbx_description
1 polymer ?
#
loop_
_entity_poly.entity_id
_entity_poly.type
_entity_poly.pdbx_seq_one_letter_code
_entity_poly.pdbx_strand_id
1 'polypeptide(L)'
;MSPSAKKGLITTGIISATLAIPAVFTLIPYGIQKGYFKTDNLIKQFKESENEFAKIHGQKKLEIENKQKELAPLIEKYDKIEEEKKETEGKGLKEKIAKIESKIAELQQEYQNGIFEIVLPHLEKIARYANAKDDADVIKYTASYIVTKYKQFNLQLKKLGEKIDLNYPNKNEANQIANFYNDW
;
A
#
# COMPACT_ATOMS: atom_id res chain seq x y z
N MET A 1 29.01 -10.67 -7.22
CA MET A 1 27.59 -10.96 -6.88
C MET A 1 26.96 -11.69 -8.05
N SER A 2 26.28 -12.81 -7.83
CA SER A 2 25.64 -13.54 -8.93
C SER A 2 24.44 -12.74 -9.48
N PRO A 3 24.13 -12.85 -10.78
CA PRO A 3 22.95 -12.21 -11.38
C PRO A 3 21.63 -12.61 -10.70
N SER A 4 21.55 -13.83 -10.17
CA SER A 4 20.39 -14.36 -9.43
C SER A 4 20.19 -13.65 -8.09
N ALA A 5 21.27 -13.39 -7.33
CA ALA A 5 21.19 -12.64 -6.07
C ALA A 5 20.69 -11.21 -6.27
N LYS A 6 20.99 -10.59 -7.42
CA LYS A 6 20.49 -9.25 -7.79
C LYS A 6 19.00 -9.26 -8.12
N LYS A 7 18.49 -10.31 -8.78
CA LYS A 7 17.06 -10.48 -9.07
C LYS A 7 16.26 -10.82 -7.80
N GLY A 8 16.78 -11.73 -6.97
CA GLY A 8 16.18 -12.09 -5.68
C GLY A 8 16.00 -10.89 -4.76
N LEU A 9 17.02 -10.02 -4.64
CA LEU A 9 16.95 -8.78 -3.84
C LEU A 9 15.95 -7.76 -4.40
N ILE A 10 15.79 -7.69 -5.73
CA ILE A 10 14.82 -6.78 -6.36
C ILE A 10 13.40 -7.28 -6.12
N THR A 11 13.13 -8.58 -6.30
CA THR A 11 11.77 -9.14 -6.11
C THR A 11 11.36 -9.15 -4.63
N THR A 12 12.25 -9.60 -3.73
CA THR A 12 12.01 -9.52 -2.28
C THR A 12 11.99 -8.07 -1.77
N GLY A 13 12.81 -7.18 -2.36
CA GLY A 13 12.81 -5.75 -2.06
C GLY A 13 11.51 -5.04 -2.50
N ILE A 14 10.93 -5.41 -3.64
CA ILE A 14 9.63 -4.88 -4.13
C ILE A 14 8.48 -5.35 -3.22
N ILE A 15 8.48 -6.61 -2.80
CA ILE A 15 7.46 -7.16 -1.89
C ILE A 15 7.59 -6.51 -0.50
N SER A 16 8.82 -6.30 -0.03
CA SER A 16 9.11 -5.67 1.28
C SER A 16 8.82 -4.17 1.30
N ALA A 17 9.11 -3.43 0.24
CA ALA A 17 8.83 -1.99 0.14
C ALA A 17 7.32 -1.70 0.04
N THR A 18 6.54 -2.60 -0.57
CA THR A 18 5.08 -2.51 -0.62
C THR A 18 4.44 -2.77 0.77
N LEU A 19 5.15 -3.46 1.66
CA LEU A 19 4.69 -3.87 3.00
C LEU A 19 4.92 -2.84 4.12
N ALA A 20 5.69 -1.77 3.91
CA ALA A 20 5.88 -0.72 4.92
C ALA A 20 4.62 0.15 5.18
N ILE A 21 3.46 -0.27 4.66
CA ILE A 21 2.22 0.49 4.60
C ILE A 21 1.13 -0.32 5.30
N PRO A 22 1.19 -0.49 6.63
CA PRO A 22 0.49 0.46 7.48
C PRO A 22 1.04 0.53 8.92
N ALA A 23 2.35 0.77 9.12
CA ALA A 23 2.84 1.04 10.49
C ALA A 23 2.20 2.30 11.11
N VAL A 24 1.61 3.16 10.27
CA VAL A 24 0.84 4.34 10.69
C VAL A 24 -0.50 3.96 11.35
N PHE A 25 -1.11 2.83 10.99
CA PHE A 25 -2.42 2.41 11.51
C PHE A 25 -2.35 1.42 12.68
N THR A 26 -1.18 0.84 12.99
CA THR A 26 -1.03 -0.18 14.05
C THR A 26 -0.72 0.38 15.45
N LEU A 27 -0.52 1.70 15.59
CA LEU A 27 -0.17 2.35 16.86
C LEU A 27 -1.19 3.43 17.27
N ILE A 28 -2.47 3.07 17.31
CA ILE A 28 -3.48 3.92 17.97
C ILE A 28 -3.93 3.23 19.26
N PRO A 29 -3.28 3.51 20.40
CA PRO A 29 -3.84 3.15 21.71
C PRO A 29 -5.19 3.87 21.87
N TYR A 30 -6.18 3.10 22.28
CA TYR A 30 -7.59 3.45 22.44
C TYR A 30 -7.84 4.35 23.66
N GLY A 31 -7.04 5.38 23.86
CA GLY A 31 -7.15 6.27 25.00
C GLY A 31 -6.58 7.64 24.69
N ILE A 32 -7.46 8.59 24.42
CA ILE A 32 -7.52 9.93 25.05
C ILE A 32 -8.74 10.64 24.45
N GLN A 33 -9.70 10.94 25.33
CA GLN A 33 -10.77 11.91 25.12
C GLN A 33 -10.29 13.26 25.68
N LYS A 34 -10.47 14.34 24.93
CA LYS A 34 -11.32 15.50 25.29
C LYS A 34 -11.00 16.74 24.42
N GLY A 35 -12.00 17.16 23.64
CA GLY A 35 -12.64 18.47 23.77
C GLY A 35 -12.19 19.56 22.79
N TYR A 36 -12.86 19.67 21.65
CA TYR A 36 -13.29 20.91 20.97
C TYR A 36 -14.34 20.54 19.89
N PHE A 37 -15.57 21.00 20.05
CA PHE A 37 -16.81 20.44 19.46
C PHE A 37 -16.91 20.35 17.91
N LYS A 38 -16.02 20.97 17.12
CA LYS A 38 -15.99 20.78 15.64
C LYS A 38 -14.91 19.80 15.19
N THR A 39 -13.73 19.84 15.80
CA THR A 39 -12.62 18.92 15.54
C THR A 39 -12.93 17.52 16.07
N ASP A 40 -13.58 17.42 17.24
CA ASP A 40 -13.99 16.14 17.84
C ASP A 40 -14.89 15.32 16.91
N ASN A 41 -15.80 15.97 16.18
CA ASN A 41 -16.71 15.26 15.28
C ASN A 41 -15.97 14.71 14.04
N LEU A 42 -15.02 15.47 13.48
CA LEU A 42 -14.20 15.00 12.35
C LEU A 42 -13.28 13.85 12.76
N ILE A 43 -12.65 13.95 13.94
CA ILE A 43 -11.83 12.87 14.51
C ILE A 43 -12.68 11.64 14.80
N LYS A 44 -13.90 11.82 15.32
CA LYS A 44 -14.84 10.71 15.55
C LYS A 44 -15.21 10.00 14.24
N GLN A 45 -15.57 10.75 13.19
CA GLN A 45 -15.86 10.19 11.88
C GLN A 45 -14.66 9.44 11.29
N PHE A 46 -13.45 9.98 11.45
CA PHE A 46 -12.23 9.28 11.08
C PHE A 46 -12.08 7.94 11.82
N LYS A 47 -12.22 7.92 13.17
CA LYS A 47 -12.16 6.69 13.97
C LYS A 47 -13.25 5.68 13.58
N GLU A 48 -14.44 6.15 13.25
CA GLU A 48 -15.52 5.30 12.73
C GLU A 48 -15.13 4.67 11.38
N SER A 49 -14.54 5.44 10.47
CA SER A 49 -14.03 4.94 9.18
C SER A 49 -12.91 3.90 9.35
N GLU A 50 -12.04 4.07 10.35
CA GLU A 50 -11.00 3.07 10.67
C GLU A 50 -11.62 1.76 11.16
N ASN A 51 -12.65 1.85 12.01
CA ASN A 51 -13.36 0.68 12.50
C ASN A 51 -14.12 -0.04 11.39
N GLU A 52 -14.74 0.71 10.48
CA GLU A 52 -15.39 0.14 9.29
C GLU A 52 -14.37 -0.55 8.39
N PHE A 53 -13.27 0.12 8.08
CA PHE A 53 -12.18 -0.46 7.30
C PHE A 53 -11.64 -1.75 7.94
N ALA A 54 -11.42 -1.75 9.26
CA ALA A 54 -10.96 -2.93 9.99
C ALA A 54 -11.97 -4.09 9.92
N LYS A 55 -13.28 -3.81 9.96
CA LYS A 55 -14.31 -4.84 9.81
C LYS A 55 -14.32 -5.45 8.41
N ILE A 56 -14.18 -4.64 7.36
CA ILE A 56 -14.28 -5.08 5.96
C ILE A 56 -12.96 -5.70 5.45
N HIS A 57 -11.82 -5.16 5.87
CA HIS A 57 -10.50 -5.50 5.34
C HIS A 57 -9.56 -6.13 6.39
N GLY A 58 -9.96 -6.25 7.65
CA GLY A 58 -9.13 -6.86 8.70
C GLY A 58 -8.76 -8.32 8.40
N GLN A 59 -9.71 -9.11 7.88
CA GLN A 59 -9.44 -10.49 7.44
C GLN A 59 -8.43 -10.53 6.27
N LYS A 60 -8.50 -9.57 5.34
CA LYS A 60 -7.56 -9.49 4.21
C LYS A 60 -6.13 -9.23 4.68
N LYS A 61 -5.94 -8.40 5.71
CA LYS A 61 -4.62 -8.19 6.32
C LYS A 61 -4.03 -9.50 6.84
N LEU A 62 -4.83 -10.27 7.60
CA LEU A 62 -4.41 -11.58 8.12
C LEU A 62 -4.11 -12.57 6.98
N GLU A 63 -4.91 -12.55 5.91
CA GLU A 63 -4.67 -13.40 4.74
C GLU A 63 -3.36 -13.05 4.04
N ILE A 64 -3.05 -11.77 3.86
CA ILE A 64 -1.76 -11.29 3.32
C ILE A 64 -0.60 -11.81 4.18
N GLU A 65 -0.67 -11.63 5.50
CA GLU A 65 0.36 -12.08 6.44
C GLU A 65 0.55 -13.60 6.39
N ASN A 66 -0.53 -14.37 6.31
CA ASN A 66 -0.47 -15.82 6.21
C ASN A 66 0.16 -16.29 4.90
N LYS A 67 -0.23 -15.69 3.77
CA LYS A 67 0.36 -16.02 2.46
C LYS A 67 1.84 -15.66 2.39
N GLN A 68 2.27 -14.61 3.09
CA GLN A 68 3.70 -14.26 3.19
C GLN A 68 4.49 -15.28 4.01
N LYS A 69 3.92 -15.76 5.11
CA LYS A 69 4.51 -16.85 5.89
C LYS A 69 4.61 -18.15 5.08
N GLU A 70 3.64 -18.42 4.21
CA GLU A 70 3.68 -19.55 3.28
C GLU A 70 4.75 -19.37 2.18
N LEU A 71 4.94 -18.14 1.70
CA LEU A 71 5.87 -17.82 0.63
C LEU A 71 7.35 -17.95 1.05
N ALA A 72 7.69 -17.51 2.27
CA ALA A 72 9.06 -17.49 2.77
C ALA A 72 9.82 -18.83 2.64
N PRO A 73 9.29 -19.98 3.12
CA PRO A 73 9.98 -21.27 2.98
C PRO A 73 10.02 -21.78 1.53
N LEU A 74 9.07 -21.36 0.67
CA LEU A 74 9.08 -21.72 -0.74
C LEU A 74 10.20 -20.99 -1.50
N ILE A 75 10.42 -19.71 -1.21
CA ILE A 75 11.55 -18.95 -1.77
C ILE A 75 12.87 -19.58 -1.34
N GLU A 76 13.05 -19.86 -0.05
CA GLU A 76 14.30 -20.48 0.44
C GLU A 76 14.57 -21.85 -0.23
N LYS A 77 13.52 -22.63 -0.48
CA LYS A 77 13.62 -23.89 -1.20
C LYS A 77 13.95 -23.69 -2.69
N TYR A 78 13.40 -22.64 -3.31
CA TYR A 78 13.69 -22.30 -4.70
C TYR A 78 15.16 -21.95 -4.89
N ASP A 79 15.69 -21.10 -4.02
CA ASP A 79 17.05 -20.59 -4.09
C ASP A 79 18.06 -21.76 -4.01
N LYS A 80 17.83 -22.71 -3.10
CA LYS A 80 18.64 -23.94 -2.99
C LYS A 80 18.60 -24.80 -4.27
N ILE A 81 17.42 -24.93 -4.90
CA ILE A 81 17.25 -25.69 -6.15
C ILE A 81 17.95 -25.00 -7.33
N GLU A 82 17.92 -23.67 -7.37
CA GLU A 82 18.61 -22.87 -8.39
C GLU A 82 20.14 -22.99 -8.24
N GLU A 83 20.65 -22.95 -7.01
CA GLU A 83 22.08 -23.20 -6.71
C GLU A 83 22.53 -24.61 -7.14
N GLU A 84 21.67 -25.62 -6.93
CA GLU A 84 21.92 -27.01 -7.33
C GLU A 84 21.69 -27.30 -8.84
N LYS A 85 21.26 -26.29 -9.63
CA LYS A 85 20.96 -26.41 -11.08
C LYS A 85 19.94 -27.49 -11.45
N LYS A 86 19.00 -27.81 -10.57
CA LYS A 86 17.93 -28.80 -10.82
C LYS A 86 16.73 -28.13 -11.52
N GLU A 87 16.90 -27.74 -12.78
CA GLU A 87 15.94 -26.93 -13.55
C GLU A 87 14.50 -27.48 -13.59
N THR A 88 14.33 -28.80 -13.69
CA THR A 88 13.01 -29.45 -13.74
C THR A 88 12.26 -29.40 -12.40
N GLU A 89 12.95 -29.52 -11.27
CA GLU A 89 12.37 -29.40 -9.93
C GLU A 89 12.06 -27.93 -9.58
N GLY A 90 12.87 -26.99 -10.11
CA GLY A 90 12.70 -25.55 -9.90
C GLY A 90 11.47 -24.98 -10.61
N LYS A 91 11.11 -25.49 -11.80
CA LYS A 91 10.01 -24.93 -12.61
C LYS A 91 8.66 -24.96 -11.88
N GLY A 92 8.30 -26.09 -11.28
CA GLY A 92 7.04 -26.24 -10.55
C GLY A 92 6.97 -25.40 -9.28
N LEU A 93 8.10 -25.18 -8.61
CA LEU A 93 8.18 -24.34 -7.41
C LEU A 93 8.08 -22.85 -7.77
N LYS A 94 8.73 -22.43 -8.86
CA LYS A 94 8.64 -21.07 -9.41
C LYS A 94 7.21 -20.66 -9.76
N GLU A 95 6.45 -21.57 -10.40
CA GLU A 95 5.05 -21.32 -10.73
C GLU A 95 4.18 -21.16 -9.47
N LYS A 96 4.44 -21.93 -8.41
CA LYS A 96 3.75 -21.78 -7.13
C LYS A 96 4.06 -20.45 -6.45
N ILE A 97 5.34 -20.06 -6.43
CA ILE A 97 5.79 -18.76 -5.91
C ILE A 97 5.08 -17.63 -6.65
N ALA A 98 5.12 -17.64 -7.99
CA ALA A 98 4.48 -16.60 -8.80
C ALA A 98 2.96 -16.50 -8.56
N LYS A 99 2.27 -17.62 -8.37
CA LYS A 99 0.83 -17.63 -8.03
C LYS A 99 0.57 -17.00 -6.65
N ILE A 100 1.37 -17.33 -5.64
CA ILE A 100 1.21 -16.77 -4.29
C ILE A 100 1.54 -15.28 -4.30
N GLU A 101 2.62 -14.87 -4.97
CA GLU A 101 3.00 -13.46 -5.15
C GLU A 101 1.90 -12.66 -5.84
N SER A 102 1.33 -13.19 -6.93
CA SER A 102 0.21 -12.55 -7.62
C SER A 102 -1.00 -12.39 -6.71
N LYS A 103 -1.31 -13.39 -5.87
CA LYS A 103 -2.45 -13.28 -4.94
C LYS A 103 -2.19 -12.30 -3.81
N ILE A 104 -0.96 -12.24 -3.30
CA ILE A 104 -0.55 -11.22 -2.32
C ILE A 104 -0.70 -9.82 -2.94
N ALA A 105 -0.23 -9.62 -4.16
CA ALA A 105 -0.34 -8.33 -4.85
C ALA A 105 -1.80 -7.90 -5.05
N GLU A 106 -2.68 -8.82 -5.44
CA GLU A 106 -4.12 -8.57 -5.58
C GLU A 106 -4.75 -8.16 -4.23
N LEU A 107 -4.51 -8.93 -3.16
CA LEU A 107 -5.04 -8.63 -1.82
C LEU A 107 -4.49 -7.31 -1.27
N GLN A 108 -3.21 -7.01 -1.51
CA GLN A 108 -2.59 -5.74 -1.13
C GLN A 108 -3.24 -4.58 -1.87
N GLN A 109 -3.50 -4.73 -3.17
CA GLN A 109 -4.17 -3.71 -3.96
C GLN A 109 -5.59 -3.44 -3.46
N GLU A 110 -6.37 -4.48 -3.18
CA GLU A 110 -7.71 -4.34 -2.59
C GLU A 110 -7.66 -3.67 -1.21
N TYR A 111 -6.67 -4.03 -0.38
CA TYR A 111 -6.48 -3.42 0.92
C TYR A 111 -6.17 -1.92 0.81
N GLN A 112 -5.27 -1.53 -0.11
CA GLN A 112 -4.94 -0.13 -0.36
C GLN A 112 -6.13 0.66 -0.94
N ASN A 113 -6.90 0.07 -1.86
CA ASN A 113 -8.11 0.71 -2.39
C ASN A 113 -9.11 0.99 -1.26
N GLY A 114 -9.30 0.05 -0.32
CA GLY A 114 -10.15 0.29 0.85
C GLY A 114 -9.68 1.46 1.72
N ILE A 115 -8.36 1.66 1.87
CA ILE A 115 -7.83 2.86 2.55
C ILE A 115 -8.22 4.13 1.80
N PHE A 116 -8.07 4.14 0.47
CA PHE A 116 -8.39 5.31 -0.36
C PHE A 116 -9.88 5.64 -0.41
N GLU A 117 -10.74 4.63 -0.33
CA GLU A 117 -12.19 4.80 -0.44
C GLU A 117 -12.83 5.10 0.92
N ILE A 118 -12.37 4.48 2.00
CA ILE A 118 -13.01 4.56 3.31
C ILE A 118 -12.31 5.58 4.22
N VAL A 119 -10.99 5.50 4.33
CA VAL A 119 -10.23 6.23 5.36
C VAL A 119 -9.75 7.59 4.84
N LEU A 120 -9.20 7.63 3.62
CA LEU A 120 -8.61 8.84 3.04
C LEU A 120 -9.58 10.03 2.96
N PRO A 121 -10.88 9.89 2.62
CA PRO A 121 -11.80 11.03 2.59
C PRO A 121 -11.98 11.70 3.96
N HIS A 122 -11.87 10.93 5.05
CA HIS A 122 -11.98 11.45 6.42
C HIS A 122 -10.71 12.16 6.85
N LEU A 123 -9.54 11.62 6.48
CA LEU A 123 -8.25 12.29 6.65
C LEU A 123 -8.20 13.62 5.90
N GLU A 124 -8.75 13.68 4.68
CA GLU A 124 -8.83 14.92 3.89
C GLU A 124 -9.71 15.97 4.57
N LYS A 125 -10.86 15.57 5.12
CA LYS A 125 -11.73 16.49 5.87
C LYS A 125 -11.02 17.08 7.10
N ILE A 126 -10.25 16.27 7.83
CA ILE A 126 -9.45 16.78 8.95
C ILE A 126 -8.41 17.79 8.42
N ALA A 127 -7.64 17.43 7.40
CA ALA A 127 -6.60 18.29 6.85
C ALA A 127 -7.12 19.64 6.30
N ARG A 128 -8.34 19.65 5.72
CA ARG A 128 -8.94 20.86 5.14
C ARG A 128 -9.69 21.73 6.15
N TYR A 129 -10.38 21.12 7.11
CA TYR A 129 -11.39 21.81 7.91
C TYR A 129 -11.11 21.84 9.41
N ALA A 130 -10.17 21.04 9.91
CA ALA A 130 -9.79 21.08 11.32
C ALA A 130 -8.85 22.26 11.60
N ASN A 131 -8.98 22.86 12.79
CA ASN A 131 -8.05 23.90 13.24
C ASN A 131 -6.81 23.25 13.85
N ALA A 132 -5.68 23.34 13.14
CA ALA A 132 -4.44 22.70 13.53
C ALA A 132 -3.60 23.50 14.56
N LYS A 133 -4.06 24.69 14.98
CA LYS A 133 -3.21 25.63 15.74
C LYS A 133 -2.58 25.03 17.00
N ASP A 134 -3.26 24.10 17.70
CA ASP A 134 -2.75 23.50 18.94
C ASP A 134 -3.22 22.04 19.18
N ASP A 135 -3.64 21.31 18.14
CA ASP A 135 -4.21 19.97 18.28
C ASP A 135 -3.27 18.89 17.68
N ALA A 136 -2.66 18.09 18.56
CA ALA A 136 -1.71 17.05 18.18
C ALA A 136 -2.35 15.95 17.31
N ASP A 137 -3.63 15.64 17.51
CA ASP A 137 -4.34 14.64 16.69
C ASP A 137 -4.59 15.20 15.29
N VAL A 138 -4.95 16.48 15.15
CA VAL A 138 -5.11 17.13 13.83
C VAL A 138 -3.78 17.12 13.07
N ILE A 139 -2.67 17.47 13.71
CA ILE A 139 -1.34 17.45 13.08
C ILE A 139 -1.00 16.03 12.64
N LYS A 140 -1.17 15.04 13.52
CA LYS A 140 -0.93 13.62 13.22
C LYS A 140 -1.75 13.14 12.02
N TYR A 141 -3.05 13.38 12.02
CA TYR A 141 -3.93 12.91 10.94
C TYR A 141 -3.71 13.68 9.64
N THR A 142 -3.33 14.94 9.70
CA THR A 142 -2.92 15.71 8.50
C THR A 142 -1.64 15.13 7.90
N ALA A 143 -0.67 14.72 8.72
CA ALA A 143 0.52 14.02 8.23
C ALA A 143 0.15 12.68 7.56
N SER A 144 -0.75 11.91 8.19
CA SER A 144 -1.28 10.67 7.60
C SER A 144 -2.00 10.90 6.27
N TYR A 145 -2.76 11.99 6.15
CA TYR A 145 -3.39 12.41 4.89
C TYR A 145 -2.35 12.61 3.80
N ILE A 146 -1.32 13.44 4.04
CA ILE A 146 -0.27 13.75 3.06
C ILE A 146 0.42 12.48 2.58
N VAL A 147 0.84 11.62 3.50
CA VAL A 147 1.52 10.36 3.16
C VAL A 147 0.62 9.43 2.34
N THR A 148 -0.66 9.32 2.73
CA THR A 148 -1.62 8.45 2.03
C THR A 148 -1.97 9.00 0.65
N LYS A 149 -2.14 10.32 0.53
CA LYS A 149 -2.44 11.02 -0.72
C LYS A 149 -1.27 10.92 -1.71
N TYR A 150 -0.03 11.05 -1.24
CA TYR A 150 1.17 10.81 -2.04
C TYR A 150 1.29 9.36 -2.54
N LYS A 151 0.89 8.37 -1.71
CA LYS A 151 0.83 6.96 -2.13
C LYS A 151 -0.24 6.74 -3.22
N GLN A 152 -1.43 7.33 -3.05
CA GLN A 152 -2.49 7.27 -4.05
C GLN A 152 -2.02 7.87 -5.39
N PHE A 153 -1.34 9.03 -5.35
CA PHE A 153 -0.74 9.65 -6.52
C PHE A 153 0.23 8.72 -7.26
N ASN A 154 1.23 8.16 -6.55
CA ASN A 154 2.23 7.28 -7.16
C ASN A 154 1.61 6.00 -7.75
N LEU A 155 0.60 5.43 -7.09
CA LEU A 155 -0.12 4.26 -7.62
C LEU A 155 -0.88 4.60 -8.90
N GLN A 156 -1.52 5.75 -8.97
CA GLN A 156 -2.21 6.18 -10.18
C GLN A 156 -1.23 6.54 -11.31
N LEU A 157 -0.11 7.20 -10.98
CA LEU A 157 0.95 7.48 -11.95
C LEU A 157 1.55 6.19 -12.52
N LYS A 158 1.77 5.17 -11.68
CA LYS A 158 2.22 3.85 -12.15
C LYS A 158 1.20 3.21 -13.09
N LYS A 159 -0.10 3.22 -12.74
CA LYS A 159 -1.17 2.71 -13.61
C LYS A 159 -1.28 3.47 -14.92
N LEU A 160 -0.95 4.76 -14.93
CA LEU A 160 -0.85 5.53 -16.15
C LEU A 160 0.34 5.06 -17.00
N GLY A 161 1.51 4.87 -16.40
CA GLY A 161 2.69 4.35 -17.08
C GLY A 161 2.61 2.91 -17.60
N GLU A 162 1.65 2.12 -17.11
CA GLU A 162 1.30 0.81 -17.70
C GLU A 162 0.53 0.94 -19.03
N LYS A 163 -0.03 2.12 -19.32
CA LYS A 163 -0.86 2.40 -20.49
C LYS A 163 -0.17 3.28 -21.54
N ILE A 164 0.75 4.15 -21.11
CA ILE A 164 1.41 5.13 -21.97
C ILE A 164 2.90 5.27 -21.61
N ASP A 165 3.73 5.73 -22.55
CA ASP A 165 5.14 6.06 -22.26
C ASP A 165 5.24 7.41 -21.52
N LEU A 166 5.66 7.36 -20.24
CA LEU A 166 5.83 8.56 -19.42
C LEU A 166 7.12 9.33 -19.72
N ASN A 167 8.13 8.70 -20.34
CA ASN A 167 9.45 9.29 -20.57
C ASN A 167 9.56 9.87 -21.98
N TYR A 168 8.97 9.20 -22.96
CA TYR A 168 8.99 9.61 -24.37
C TYR A 168 7.57 9.63 -24.98
N PRO A 169 6.65 10.42 -24.41
CA PRO A 169 5.26 10.43 -24.85
C PRO A 169 5.11 11.01 -26.26
N ASN A 170 4.24 10.41 -27.06
CA ASN A 170 3.69 11.06 -28.24
C ASN A 170 2.69 12.18 -27.85
N LYS A 171 2.21 12.97 -28.81
CA LYS A 171 1.32 14.12 -28.54
C LYS A 171 0.05 13.76 -27.74
N ASN A 172 -0.54 12.59 -28.00
CA ASN A 172 -1.76 12.16 -27.30
C ASN A 172 -1.43 11.70 -25.87
N GLU A 173 -0.32 10.99 -25.69
CA GLU A 173 0.16 10.56 -24.37
C GLU A 173 0.55 11.76 -23.51
N ALA A 174 1.21 12.76 -24.09
CA ALA A 174 1.57 14.01 -23.39
C ALA A 174 0.33 14.74 -22.85
N ASN A 175 -0.77 14.77 -23.62
CA ASN A 175 -2.04 15.33 -23.15
C ASN A 175 -2.64 14.51 -21.99
N GLN A 176 -2.54 13.18 -22.04
CA GLN A 176 -3.01 12.32 -20.93
C GLN A 176 -2.19 12.55 -19.66
N ILE A 177 -0.88 12.70 -19.79
CA ILE A 177 0.03 13.04 -18.67
C ILE A 177 -0.35 14.42 -18.10
N ALA A 178 -0.54 15.43 -18.96
CA ALA A 178 -0.92 16.77 -18.51
C ALA A 178 -2.27 16.77 -17.78
N ASN A 179 -3.27 16.07 -18.31
CA ASN A 179 -4.57 15.92 -17.65
C ASN A 179 -4.43 15.23 -16.29
N PHE A 180 -3.64 14.15 -16.21
CA PHE A 180 -3.36 13.47 -14.94
C PHE A 180 -2.79 14.41 -13.88
N TYR A 181 -1.80 15.24 -14.21
CA TYR A 181 -1.22 16.19 -13.25
C TYR A 181 -2.17 17.34 -12.90
N ASN A 182 -3.01 17.79 -13.82
CA ASN A 182 -3.98 18.86 -13.55
C ASN A 182 -5.12 18.43 -12.63
N ASP A 183 -5.51 17.14 -12.68
CA ASP A 183 -6.54 16.58 -11.81
C ASP A 183 -6.08 16.43 -10.33
N TRP A 184 -4.77 16.50 -10.07
CA TRP A 184 -4.13 16.25 -8.78
C TRP A 184 -3.69 17.51 -8.04
#